data_AF-A0A8T6Y8Z4-F1
#
_entry.id   AF-A0A8T6Y8Z4-F1
#
_cell.length_a   1.000
_cell.length_b   1.000
_cell.length_c   1.000
_cell.angle_alpha   90.00
_cell.angle_beta   90.00
_cell.angle_gamma   90.00
#
_symmetry.space_group_name_H-M   'P 1'
#
loop_
_entity.id
_entity.type
_entity.pdbx_description
1 polymer ?
#
loop_
_entity_poly.entity_id
_entity_poly.type
_entity_poly.pdbx_seq_one_letter_code
_entity_poly.pdbx_strand_id
1 'polypeptide(L)' 'AVLRGHREIRSNIIYSQAELHGKYGGVVPEIASRNHLKKLPPLIKEALDQAGIDISDIDLVGATYGPG' A
#
# COMPACT_ATOMS: atom_id res chain seq x y z
N ALA A 1 1.55 -4.97 2.20
CA ALA A 1 1.59 -5.93 3.31
C ALA A 1 3.02 -6.43 3.47
N VAL A 2 3.42 -6.81 4.69
CA VAL A 2 4.69 -7.49 4.98
C VAL A 2 4.37 -8.93 5.39
N LEU A 3 5.07 -9.90 4.78
CA LEU A 3 4.85 -11.33 4.98
C LEU A 3 6.15 -11.98 5.45
N ARG A 4 6.06 -13.02 6.29
CA ARG A 4 7.20 -13.88 6.65
C ARG A 4 6.89 -15.33 6.25
N GLY A 5 7.72 -15.88 5.36
CA GLY A 5 7.46 -17.20 4.77
C GLY A 5 6.12 -17.24 4.03
N HIS A 6 5.42 -18.37 4.09
CA HIS A 6 4.22 -18.60 3.28
C HIS A 6 2.88 -18.29 3.96
N ARG A 7 2.85 -18.14 5.29
CA ARG A 7 1.59 -18.15 6.05
C ARG A 7 1.48 -17.06 7.12
N GLU A 8 2.54 -16.31 7.38
CA GLU A 8 2.55 -15.29 8.42
C GLU A 8 2.45 -13.89 7.80
N ILE A 9 1.41 -13.16 8.17
CA ILE A 9 1.23 -11.75 7.83
C ILE A 9 1.75 -10.94 9.03
N ARG A 10 2.81 -10.16 8.82
CA ARG A 10 3.40 -9.28 9.84
C ARG A 10 2.68 -7.94 9.91
N SER A 11 2.25 -7.42 8.76
CA SER A 11 1.43 -6.20 8.67
C SER A 11 0.61 -6.17 7.39
N ASN A 12 -0.57 -5.53 7.46
CA ASN A 12 -1.43 -5.32 6.30
C ASN A 12 -2.15 -3.98 6.39
N ILE A 13 -1.55 -2.94 5.82
CA ILE A 13 -2.11 -1.59 5.81
C ILE A 13 -2.91 -1.36 4.54
N ILE A 14 -4.11 -0.81 4.68
CA ILE A 14 -4.99 -0.45 3.57
C ILE A 14 -5.40 1.02 3.72
N TYR A 15 -5.20 1.80 2.67
CA TYR A 15 -5.71 3.16 2.57
C TYR A 15 -6.78 3.23 1.48
N SER A 16 -8.00 3.62 1.87
CA SER A 16 -9.12 3.77 0.95
C SER A 16 -9.21 5.20 0.40
N GLN A 17 -9.46 5.30 -0.92
CA GLN A 17 -9.73 6.56 -1.62
C GLN A 17 -11.22 6.73 -1.97
N ALA A 18 -12.10 5.86 -1.45
CA ALA A 18 -13.52 5.85 -1.78
C ALA A 18 -14.21 7.19 -1.47
N GLU A 19 -13.91 7.79 -0.31
CA GLU A 19 -14.45 9.09 0.08
C GLU A 19 -14.01 10.22 -0.87
N LEU A 20 -12.74 10.19 -1.29
CA LEU A 20 -12.19 11.16 -2.24
C LEU A 20 -12.90 11.07 -3.59
N HIS A 21 -13.13 9.86 -4.08
CA HIS A 21 -13.78 9.60 -5.36
C HIS A 21 -15.31 9.73 -5.32
N GLY A 22 -15.93 9.54 -4.16
CA GLY A 22 -17.37 9.69 -3.97
C GLY A 22 -17.90 11.06 -4.40
N LYS A 23 -17.08 12.12 -4.27
CA LYS A 23 -17.41 13.49 -4.74
C LYS A 23 -17.58 13.60 -6.25
N TYR A 24 -17.04 12.65 -7.01
CA TYR A 24 -17.04 12.62 -8.47
C TYR A 24 -17.95 11.53 -9.05
N GLY A 25 -18.64 10.76 -8.20
CA GLY A 25 -19.50 9.64 -8.62
C GLY A 25 -18.73 8.43 -9.16
N GLY A 26 -17.40 8.38 -8.99
CA GLY A 26 -16.57 7.30 -9.51
C GLY A 26 -15.08 7.58 -9.37
N VAL A 27 -14.26 6.57 -9.70
CA VAL A 27 -12.80 6.71 -9.68
C VAL A 27 -12.38 7.69 -10.77
N VAL A 28 -11.57 8.67 -10.38
CA VAL A 28 -10.95 9.65 -11.27
C VAL A 28 -9.47 9.26 -11.41
N PRO A 29 -9.02 8.72 -12.57
CA PRO A 29 -7.69 8.11 -12.69
C PRO A 29 -6.53 9.03 -12.30
N GLU A 30 -6.57 10.30 -12.73
CA GLU A 30 -5.53 11.29 -12.43
C GLU A 30 -5.40 11.56 -10.92
N ILE A 31 -6.54 11.64 -10.21
CA ILE A 31 -6.57 11.84 -8.76
C ILE A 31 -6.03 10.60 -8.04
N ALA A 32 -6.45 9.41 -8.48
CA ALA A 32 -6.00 8.15 -7.90
C ALA A 32 -4.48 8.00 -8.01
N SER A 33 -3.93 8.20 -9.21
CA SER A 33 -2.48 8.11 -9.48
C SER A 33 -1.67 9.05 -8.60
N ARG A 34 -2.05 10.34 -8.52
CA ARG A 34 -1.37 11.32 -7.65
C ARG A 34 -1.44 10.93 -6.17
N ASN A 35 -2.57 10.38 -5.74
CA ASN A 35 -2.75 10.00 -4.35
C ASN A 35 -1.91 8.76 -3.99
N HIS A 36 -1.74 7.80 -4.91
CA HIS A 36 -0.80 6.69 -4.71
C HIS A 36 0.62 7.18 -4.45
N LEU A 37 1.14 8.11 -5.27
CA LEU A 37 2.48 8.69 -5.07
C LEU A 37 2.65 9.37 -3.70
N LYS A 38 1.60 10.04 -3.22
CA LYS A 38 1.62 10.74 -1.92
C LYS A 38 1.50 9.78 -0.73
N LYS A 39 0.73 8.70 -0.87
CA LYS A 39 0.36 7.83 0.25
C LYS A 39 1.26 6.61 0.37
N LEU A 40 1.87 6.13 -0.72
CA LEU A 40 2.74 4.96 -0.68
C LEU A 40 3.90 5.09 0.32
N PRO A 41 4.72 6.17 0.31
CA PRO A 41 5.86 6.26 1.22
C PRO A 41 5.49 6.17 2.72
N PRO A 42 4.52 6.94 3.25
CA PRO A 42 4.14 6.80 4.66
C PRO A 42 3.48 5.45 4.96
N LEU A 43 2.73 4.86 4.03
CA LEU A 43 2.12 3.54 4.23
C LEU A 43 3.17 2.41 4.27
N ILE A 44 4.24 2.51 3.47
CA ILE A 44 5.35 1.57 3.52
C ILE A 44 6.04 1.66 4.88
N LYS A 45 6.32 2.88 5.35
CA LYS A 45 6.91 3.09 6.68
C LYS A 45 6.02 2.50 7.78
N GLU A 46 4.72 2.80 7.78
CA GLU A 46 3.77 2.24 8.73
C GLU A 46 3.73 0.70 8.68
N ALA A 47 3.80 0.11 7.49
CA ALA A 47 3.81 -1.33 7.33
C ALA A 47 5.08 -1.98 7.91
N LEU A 48 6.24 -1.34 7.76
CA LEU A 48 7.50 -1.80 8.38
C LEU A 48 7.47 -1.62 9.90
N ASP A 49 7.02 -0.46 10.38
CA ASP A 49 6.88 -0.16 11.81
C ASP A 49 5.95 -1.19 12.49
N GLN A 50 4.78 -1.50 11.91
CA GLN A 50 3.87 -2.52 12.43
C GLN A 50 4.43 -3.95 12.35
N ALA A 51 5.25 -4.23 11.35
CA ALA A 51 5.92 -5.52 11.21
C ALA A 51 7.12 -5.68 12.17
N GLY A 52 7.62 -4.58 12.74
CA GLY A 52 8.76 -4.56 13.66
C GLY A 52 10.09 -4.88 12.98
N ILE A 53 10.26 -4.48 11.72
CA ILE A 53 11.45 -4.75 10.91
C ILE A 53 11.94 -3.48 10.20
N ASP A 54 13.20 -3.49 9.79
CA ASP A 54 13.77 -2.45 8.93
C ASP A 54 13.64 -2.83 7.44
N ILE A 55 13.76 -1.83 6.56
CA ILE A 55 13.75 -2.06 5.10
C ILE A 55 14.89 -3.00 4.66
N SER A 56 16.01 -3.04 5.41
CA SER A 56 17.14 -3.93 5.16
C SER A 56 16.83 -5.40 5.40
N ASP A 57 15.74 -5.71 6.12
CA ASP A 57 15.32 -7.08 6.41
C ASP A 57 14.41 -7.67 5.32
N ILE A 58 14.14 -6.92 4.25
CA ILE A 58 13.28 -7.34 3.15
C ILE A 58 14.07 -8.15 2.12
N ASP A 59 13.72 -9.43 1.98
CA ASP A 59 14.31 -10.31 0.96
C ASP A 59 13.76 -10.04 -0.46
N LEU A 60 12.46 -9.71 -0.57
CA LEU A 60 11.74 -9.62 -1.84
C LEU A 60 10.65 -8.53 -1.80
N VAL A 61 10.44 -7.88 -2.95
CA VAL A 61 9.37 -6.89 -3.15
C VAL A 61 8.43 -7.38 -4.25
N GLY A 62 7.15 -7.54 -3.90
CA GLY A 62 6.07 -7.84 -4.85
C GLY A 62 5.21 -6.60 -5.10
N ALA A 63 4.91 -6.31 -6.36
CA ALA A 63 4.01 -5.24 -6.76
C ALA A 63 3.03 -5.72 -7.85
N THR A 64 1.81 -5.22 -7.81
CA THR A 64 0.81 -5.50 -8.85
C THR A 64 1.22 -4.83 -10.16
N TYR A 65 1.20 -5.60 -11.24
CA TYR A 65 1.45 -5.09 -12.60
C TYR A 65 0.16 -4.88 -13.41
N GLY A 66 -0.93 -5.61 -13.11
CA GLY A 66 -2.24 -5.45 -13.76
C GLY A 66 -3.12 -6.72 -13.70
N PRO A 67 -4.34 -6.69 -14.29
CA PRO A 67 -4.97 -5.51 -14.88
C PRO A 67 -5.46 -4.52 -13.79
N GLY A 68 -5.34 -3.22 -14.08
CA GLY A 68 -5.69 -2.11 -13.17
C GLY A 68 -4.88 -0.87 -13.50
#